data_AF-A0A7C8KNY3-F1
#
_entry.id   AF-A0A7C8KNY3-F1
#
_cell.length_a   1.000
_cell.length_b   1.000
_cell.length_c   1.000
_cell.angle_alpha   90.00
_cell.angle_beta   90.00
_cell.angle_gamma   90.00
#
_symmetry.space_group_name_H-M   'P 1'
#
loop_
_entity.id
_entity.type
_entity.pdbx_description
1 polymer ?
#
loop_
_entity_poly.entity_id
_entity_poly.type
_entity_poly.pdbx_seq_one_letter_code
_entity_poly.pdbx_strand_id
1 'polypeptide(L)'
;MLALRISIVDQKRAKAREKKRSFWFRYGLDFILFGLGCYGLFHFHQKLNTLLSLEKSGVNWGMDPFLFVYPFLFLAGFGLILLRLYPFTLRIIYQMGKGRWSPPFYSSLLQVSRRNQPYQLLMLFLILTVGTGIFSTSAGRTLNDNMEEQIWYQNGSEIILSQHWTVDPASLQEEAEKVIYIEPPYSAYDKINGIESSARVFSKEEVSFWTEEGNGKAQLMGIVTDEFGKTSWMKNRLLPYHFYEYLNVMAADPYAVLISETMAGKLNISTGDKIEAGWAGTERLSLTVYGIVPYFPTFNPKFTDGKEASEESMLIVGHLQTIQDGLGVEPYDVWVNLEEGANKQSFFNQLTESDIHLVSYKDTEAQIIESRNDPFR
;
A
#
# COMPACT_ATOMS: atom_id res chain seq x y z
N MET A 1 -58.68 7.52 -49.78
CA MET A 1 -59.20 6.39 -48.99
C MET A 1 -58.05 5.44 -48.66
N LEU A 2 -57.66 5.31 -47.40
CA LEU A 2 -57.01 4.11 -46.82
C LEU A 2 -56.85 4.37 -45.32
N ALA A 3 -57.98 4.36 -44.59
CA ALA A 3 -57.99 4.38 -43.14
C ALA A 3 -57.83 2.95 -42.62
N LEU A 4 -56.81 2.76 -41.77
CA LEU A 4 -56.39 1.52 -41.13
C LEU A 4 -57.54 0.80 -40.39
N ARG A 5 -57.97 -0.35 -40.91
CA ARG A 5 -58.80 -1.32 -40.19
C ARG A 5 -57.93 -2.19 -39.28
N ILE A 6 -57.54 -1.67 -38.13
CA ILE A 6 -56.93 -2.50 -37.08
C ILE A 6 -58.09 -3.12 -36.30
N SER A 7 -58.31 -4.43 -36.47
CA SER A 7 -59.40 -5.14 -35.80
C SER A 7 -59.15 -5.25 -34.28
N ILE A 8 -60.21 -5.21 -33.47
CA ILE A 8 -60.15 -5.53 -32.02
C ILE A 8 -59.52 -6.91 -31.81
N VAL A 9 -59.68 -7.82 -32.77
CA VAL A 9 -59.05 -9.15 -32.77
C VAL A 9 -57.54 -9.04 -32.97
N ASP A 10 -57.04 -8.11 -33.79
CA ASP A 10 -55.62 -7.86 -33.96
C ASP A 10 -55.01 -7.19 -32.72
N GLN A 11 -55.72 -6.26 -32.08
CA GLN A 11 -55.32 -5.74 -30.77
C GLN A 11 -55.33 -6.81 -29.68
N LYS A 12 -56.34 -7.70 -29.62
CA LYS A 12 -56.39 -8.82 -28.67
C LYS A 12 -55.31 -9.87 -28.96
N ARG A 13 -55.02 -10.16 -30.23
CA ARG A 13 -53.92 -11.05 -30.65
C ARG A 13 -52.55 -10.44 -30.36
N ALA A 14 -52.39 -9.13 -30.54
CA ALA A 14 -51.18 -8.39 -30.16
C ALA A 14 -50.97 -8.40 -28.64
N LYS A 15 -52.01 -8.13 -27.84
CA LYS A 15 -51.99 -8.29 -26.37
C LYS A 15 -51.73 -9.72 -25.91
N ALA A 16 -52.21 -10.73 -26.64
CA ALA A 16 -51.92 -12.13 -26.34
C ALA A 16 -50.48 -12.54 -26.75
N ARG A 17 -49.90 -11.89 -27.77
CA ARG A 17 -48.52 -12.08 -28.25
C ARG A 17 -47.47 -11.29 -27.46
N GLU A 18 -47.84 -10.26 -26.70
CA GLU A 18 -46.98 -9.55 -25.73
C GLU A 18 -46.41 -10.45 -24.61
N LYS A 19 -46.86 -11.70 -24.52
CA LYS A 19 -46.33 -12.74 -23.63
C LYS A 19 -44.98 -13.35 -24.07
N LYS A 20 -44.23 -12.72 -24.98
CA LYS A 20 -42.86 -13.17 -25.25
C LYS A 20 -41.99 -12.74 -24.07
N ARG A 21 -41.48 -13.72 -23.31
CA ARG A 21 -40.45 -13.50 -22.28
C ARG A 21 -39.32 -12.66 -22.90
N SER A 22 -38.83 -11.66 -22.17
CA SER A 22 -37.69 -10.82 -22.58
C SER A 22 -36.55 -11.69 -23.12
N PHE A 23 -36.00 -11.25 -24.25
CA PHE A 23 -35.01 -11.94 -25.07
C PHE A 23 -33.85 -12.49 -24.23
N TRP A 24 -33.39 -11.70 -23.25
CA TRP A 24 -32.29 -12.02 -22.34
C TRP A 24 -32.52 -13.27 -21.47
N PHE A 25 -33.76 -13.51 -21.01
CA PHE A 25 -34.09 -14.68 -20.20
C PHE A 25 -34.16 -15.98 -21.01
N ARG A 26 -34.43 -15.88 -22.30
CA ARG A 26 -34.63 -17.04 -23.17
C ARG A 26 -33.32 -17.71 -23.55
N TYR A 27 -32.25 -16.95 -23.70
CA TYR A 27 -30.94 -17.45 -24.15
C TYR A 27 -29.95 -17.74 -23.02
N GLY A 28 -30.32 -17.50 -21.75
CA GLY A 28 -29.43 -17.77 -20.62
C GLY A 28 -28.20 -16.84 -20.56
N LEU A 29 -28.31 -15.66 -21.18
CA LEU A 29 -27.23 -14.69 -21.31
C LEU A 29 -26.73 -14.19 -19.94
N ASP A 30 -27.60 -14.22 -18.93
CA ASP A 30 -27.28 -13.97 -17.53
C ASP A 30 -26.21 -14.91 -16.99
N PHE A 31 -26.34 -16.22 -17.21
CA PHE A 31 -25.34 -17.20 -16.78
C PHE A 31 -24.04 -17.11 -17.59
N ILE A 32 -24.12 -16.73 -18.87
CA ILE A 32 -22.95 -16.54 -19.73
C ILE A 32 -22.12 -15.34 -19.24
N LEU A 33 -22.75 -14.17 -19.02
CA LEU A 33 -22.03 -13.00 -18.52
C LEU A 33 -21.48 -13.23 -17.12
N PHE A 34 -22.26 -13.87 -16.24
CA PHE A 34 -21.79 -14.19 -14.90
C PHE A 34 -20.60 -15.15 -14.94
N GLY A 35 -20.68 -16.20 -15.76
CA GLY A 35 -19.58 -17.15 -15.97
C GLY A 35 -18.32 -16.48 -16.52
N LEU A 36 -18.46 -15.59 -17.50
CA LEU A 36 -17.35 -14.78 -18.02
C LEU A 36 -16.76 -13.83 -16.97
N GLY A 37 -17.61 -13.20 -16.15
CA GLY A 37 -17.17 -12.36 -15.04
C GLY A 37 -16.39 -13.15 -13.99
N CYS A 38 -16.89 -14.31 -13.57
CA CYS A 38 -16.19 -15.20 -12.64
C CYS A 38 -14.88 -15.73 -13.22
N TYR A 39 -14.87 -16.11 -14.49
CA TYR A 39 -13.64 -16.53 -15.19
C TYR A 39 -12.62 -15.39 -15.24
N GLY A 40 -13.06 -14.17 -15.54
CA GLY A 40 -12.24 -12.97 -15.53
C GLY A 40 -11.64 -12.69 -14.15
N LEU A 41 -12.44 -12.81 -13.08
CA LEU A 41 -11.95 -12.68 -11.70
C LEU A 41 -10.91 -13.74 -11.36
N PHE A 42 -11.15 -15.00 -11.74
CA PHE A 42 -10.19 -16.08 -11.50
C PHE A 42 -8.87 -15.87 -12.24
N HIS A 43 -8.94 -15.49 -13.51
CA HIS A 43 -7.79 -15.16 -14.33
C HIS A 43 -7.03 -13.93 -13.80
N PHE A 44 -7.75 -12.92 -13.28
CA PHE A 44 -7.14 -11.77 -12.60
C PHE A 44 -6.33 -12.21 -11.37
N HIS A 45 -6.89 -13.06 -10.49
CA HIS A 45 -6.17 -13.57 -9.32
C HIS A 45 -4.93 -14.38 -9.71
N GLN A 46 -5.01 -15.18 -10.77
CA GLN A 46 -3.83 -15.90 -11.28
C GLN A 46 -2.78 -14.93 -11.80
N LYS A 47 -3.15 -13.97 -12.65
CA LYS A 47 -2.23 -12.96 -13.17
C LYS A 47 -1.60 -12.12 -12.06
N LEU A 48 -2.32 -11.79 -11.00
CA LEU A 48 -1.78 -11.00 -9.89
C LEU A 48 -0.63 -11.74 -9.18
N ASN A 49 -0.77 -13.04 -8.98
CA ASN A 49 0.31 -13.89 -8.44
C ASN A 49 1.49 -14.00 -9.42
N THR A 50 1.23 -14.07 -10.73
CA THR A 50 2.28 -14.12 -11.74
C THR A 50 2.99 -12.78 -11.92
N LEU A 51 2.29 -11.65 -11.85
CA LEU A 51 2.85 -10.29 -11.94
C LEU A 51 3.78 -10.01 -10.76
N LEU A 52 3.37 -10.39 -9.53
CA LEU A 52 4.22 -10.34 -8.34
C LEU A 52 5.49 -11.22 -8.45
N SER A 53 5.51 -12.21 -9.34
CA SER A 53 6.68 -13.05 -9.62
C SER A 53 7.48 -12.62 -10.87
N LEU A 54 6.86 -11.90 -11.81
CA LEU A 54 7.42 -11.47 -13.10
C LEU A 54 7.94 -10.03 -13.09
N GLU A 55 7.58 -9.23 -12.10
CA GLU A 55 8.24 -7.95 -11.78
C GLU A 55 9.72 -8.14 -11.42
N LYS A 56 10.14 -9.38 -11.12
CA LYS A 56 11.55 -9.78 -11.02
C LYS A 56 12.29 -9.81 -12.37
N SER A 57 11.62 -9.64 -13.52
CA SER A 57 12.15 -10.07 -14.83
C SER A 57 12.27 -9.00 -15.92
N GLY A 58 12.16 -7.70 -15.65
CA GLY A 58 12.53 -6.73 -16.70
C GLY A 58 11.39 -6.19 -17.57
N VAL A 59 10.20 -6.79 -17.49
CA VAL A 59 9.18 -6.62 -18.53
C VAL A 59 7.96 -5.89 -17.99
N ASN A 60 7.96 -4.58 -18.21
CA ASN A 60 6.78 -3.71 -18.12
C ASN A 60 5.67 -4.18 -19.07
N TRP A 61 4.91 -5.19 -18.64
CA TRP A 61 3.59 -5.45 -19.21
C TRP A 61 2.64 -4.42 -18.62
N GLY A 62 2.33 -3.38 -19.41
CA GLY A 62 1.28 -2.42 -19.07
C GLY A 62 0.02 -3.16 -18.61
N MET A 63 -0.63 -2.65 -17.57
CA MET A 63 -1.86 -3.21 -17.02
C MET A 63 -2.82 -3.57 -18.16
N ASP A 64 -3.15 -4.85 -18.27
CA ASP A 64 -4.03 -5.37 -19.31
C ASP A 64 -5.40 -4.67 -19.20
N PRO A 65 -5.78 -3.80 -20.16
CA PRO A 65 -7.00 -2.98 -20.05
C PRO A 65 -8.27 -3.82 -19.93
N PHE A 66 -8.22 -5.08 -20.35
CA PHE A 66 -9.33 -6.02 -20.19
C PHE A 66 -9.64 -6.36 -18.72
N LEU A 67 -8.68 -6.17 -17.80
CA LEU A 67 -8.89 -6.41 -16.36
C LEU A 67 -9.97 -5.50 -15.76
N PHE A 68 -10.08 -4.26 -16.26
CA PHE A 68 -11.10 -3.31 -15.81
C PHE A 68 -12.52 -3.64 -16.33
N VAL A 69 -12.64 -4.49 -17.35
CA VAL A 69 -13.94 -4.87 -17.94
C VAL A 69 -14.61 -5.98 -17.13
N TYR A 70 -13.84 -6.83 -16.44
CA TYR A 70 -14.39 -8.00 -15.73
C TYR A 70 -15.33 -7.64 -14.57
N PRO A 71 -15.06 -6.65 -13.70
CA PRO A 71 -16.01 -6.24 -12.66
C PRO A 71 -17.35 -5.79 -13.24
N PHE A 72 -17.32 -5.08 -14.38
CA PHE A 72 -18.54 -4.63 -15.06
C PHE A 72 -19.36 -5.81 -15.62
N LEU A 73 -18.69 -6.77 -16.26
CA LEU A 73 -19.33 -8.01 -16.75
C LEU A 73 -19.92 -8.84 -15.61
N PHE A 74 -19.20 -8.96 -14.50
CA PHE A 74 -19.67 -9.63 -13.30
C PHE A 74 -20.92 -8.94 -12.75
N LEU A 75 -20.92 -7.62 -12.61
CA LEU A 75 -22.03 -6.85 -12.05
C LEU A 75 -23.27 -6.89 -12.96
N ALA A 76 -23.07 -6.80 -14.28
CA ALA A 76 -24.14 -6.96 -15.27
C ALA A 76 -24.72 -8.38 -15.26
N GLY A 77 -23.88 -9.41 -15.28
CA GLY A 77 -24.29 -10.81 -15.22
C GLY A 77 -25.05 -11.14 -13.93
N PHE A 78 -24.50 -10.73 -12.79
CA PHE A 78 -25.12 -10.91 -11.48
C PHE A 78 -26.44 -10.13 -11.37
N GLY A 79 -26.49 -8.89 -11.86
CA GLY A 79 -27.72 -8.10 -11.91
C GLY A 79 -28.83 -8.78 -12.72
N LEU A 80 -28.51 -9.39 -13.86
CA LEU A 80 -29.48 -10.16 -14.64
C LEU A 80 -29.97 -11.43 -13.92
N ILE A 81 -29.07 -12.12 -13.21
CA ILE A 81 -29.43 -13.28 -12.36
C ILE A 81 -30.36 -12.83 -11.23
N LEU A 82 -30.09 -11.70 -10.57
CA LEU A 82 -30.97 -11.13 -9.54
C LEU A 82 -32.36 -10.82 -10.08
N LEU A 83 -32.46 -10.30 -11.31
CA LEU A 83 -33.75 -10.08 -11.96
C LEU A 83 -34.50 -11.38 -12.29
N ARG A 84 -33.77 -12.48 -12.53
CA ARG A 84 -34.35 -13.82 -12.67
C ARG A 84 -34.88 -14.33 -11.34
N LEU A 85 -34.15 -14.07 -10.26
CA LEU A 85 -34.49 -14.52 -8.90
C LEU A 85 -35.63 -13.69 -8.26
N TYR A 86 -35.75 -12.41 -8.62
CA TYR A 86 -36.75 -11.47 -8.10
C TYR A 86 -38.21 -11.98 -8.06
N PRO A 87 -38.80 -12.53 -9.14
CA PRO A 87 -40.17 -13.06 -9.07
C PRO A 87 -40.30 -14.25 -8.12
N PHE A 88 -39.22 -15.03 -7.92
CA PHE A 88 -39.21 -16.14 -6.97
C PHE A 88 -39.12 -15.63 -5.52
N THR A 89 -38.28 -14.63 -5.24
CA THR A 89 -38.20 -14.03 -3.89
C THR A 89 -39.54 -13.42 -3.48
N LEU A 90 -40.20 -12.68 -4.38
CA LEU A 90 -41.54 -12.15 -4.12
C LEU A 90 -42.56 -13.26 -3.87
N ARG A 91 -42.45 -14.40 -4.57
CA ARG A 91 -43.33 -15.55 -4.35
C ARG A 91 -43.11 -16.21 -2.99
N ILE A 92 -41.86 -16.28 -2.53
CA ILE A 92 -41.51 -16.79 -1.20
C ILE A 92 -42.06 -15.85 -0.12
N ILE A 93 -41.82 -14.53 -0.24
CA ILE A 93 -42.33 -13.52 0.69
C ILE A 93 -43.87 -13.56 0.75
N TYR A 94 -44.51 -13.65 -0.42
CA TYR A 94 -45.95 -13.84 -0.53
C TYR A 94 -46.42 -15.08 0.23
N GLN A 95 -45.76 -16.22 0.02
CA GLN A 95 -46.12 -17.49 0.65
C GLN A 95 -45.97 -17.44 2.18
N MET A 96 -44.92 -16.79 2.68
CA MET A 96 -44.67 -16.64 4.12
C MET A 96 -45.73 -15.79 4.82
N GLY A 97 -46.20 -14.71 4.19
CA GLY A 97 -47.16 -13.80 4.82
C GLY A 97 -48.63 -14.01 4.41
N LYS A 98 -48.96 -15.07 3.67
CA LYS A 98 -50.27 -15.29 3.02
C LYS A 98 -51.51 -15.06 3.91
N GLY A 99 -51.40 -15.22 5.23
CA GLY A 99 -52.48 -14.96 6.21
C GLY A 99 -52.43 -13.61 6.93
N ARG A 100 -51.43 -12.76 6.69
CA ARG A 100 -51.17 -11.50 7.43
C ARG A 100 -51.18 -10.24 6.55
N TRP A 101 -51.09 -10.36 5.22
CA TRP A 101 -51.09 -9.19 4.33
C TRP A 101 -52.48 -8.55 4.23
N SER A 102 -52.56 -7.22 4.26
CA SER A 102 -53.81 -6.52 3.96
C SER A 102 -54.14 -6.60 2.46
N PRO A 103 -55.43 -6.48 2.06
CA PRO A 103 -55.86 -6.67 0.67
C PRO A 103 -55.10 -5.85 -0.39
N PRO A 104 -54.71 -4.57 -0.15
CA PRO A 104 -53.92 -3.81 -1.10
C PRO A 104 -52.52 -4.41 -1.34
N PHE A 105 -51.81 -4.77 -0.27
CA PHE A 105 -50.49 -5.41 -0.37
C PHE A 105 -50.55 -6.79 -1.03
N TYR A 106 -51.62 -7.54 -0.77
CA TYR A 106 -51.84 -8.84 -1.39
C TYR A 106 -51.93 -8.73 -2.93
N SER A 107 -52.72 -7.77 -3.41
CA SER A 107 -52.93 -7.56 -4.84
C SER A 107 -51.68 -7.02 -5.55
N SER A 108 -50.96 -6.08 -4.95
CA SER A 108 -49.75 -5.50 -5.53
C SER A 108 -48.62 -6.53 -5.64
N LEU A 109 -48.38 -7.36 -4.62
CA LEU A 109 -47.32 -8.36 -4.61
C LEU A 109 -47.54 -9.45 -5.68
N LEU A 110 -48.80 -9.90 -5.85
CA LEU A 110 -49.19 -10.85 -6.90
C LEU A 110 -49.07 -10.25 -8.30
N GLN A 111 -49.43 -8.98 -8.47
CA GLN A 111 -49.34 -8.29 -9.77
C GLN A 111 -47.88 -8.10 -10.20
N VAL A 112 -47.01 -7.68 -9.28
CA VAL A 112 -45.57 -7.48 -9.53
C VAL A 112 -44.86 -8.82 -9.77
N SER A 113 -45.17 -9.87 -9.00
CA SER A 113 -44.62 -11.22 -9.20
C SER A 113 -44.95 -11.81 -10.59
N ARG A 114 -46.14 -11.51 -11.14
CA ARG A 114 -46.60 -12.05 -12.43
C ARG A 114 -46.29 -11.15 -13.63
N ARG A 115 -46.13 -9.83 -13.46
CA ARG A 115 -46.02 -8.84 -14.54
C ARG A 115 -44.78 -7.95 -14.41
N ASN A 116 -43.60 -8.58 -14.33
CA ASN A 116 -42.34 -7.87 -14.04
C ASN A 116 -41.59 -7.31 -15.27
N GLN A 117 -41.97 -7.69 -16.49
CA GLN A 117 -41.21 -7.34 -17.72
C GLN A 117 -40.94 -5.84 -17.94
N PRO A 118 -41.89 -4.90 -17.75
CA PRO A 118 -41.63 -3.49 -18.06
C PRO A 118 -40.66 -2.82 -17.08
N TYR A 119 -40.53 -3.32 -15.84
CA TYR A 119 -39.67 -2.71 -14.81
C TYR A 119 -38.23 -3.26 -14.80
N GLN A 120 -37.98 -4.37 -15.50
CA GLN A 120 -36.67 -5.03 -15.50
C GLN A 120 -35.53 -4.14 -16.01
N LEU A 121 -35.77 -3.30 -17.02
CA LEU A 121 -34.75 -2.39 -17.54
C LEU A 121 -34.37 -1.32 -16.52
N LEU A 122 -35.37 -0.71 -15.87
CA LEU A 122 -35.15 0.28 -14.81
C LEU A 122 -34.47 -0.33 -13.60
N MET A 123 -34.87 -1.54 -13.19
CA MET A 123 -34.21 -2.27 -12.10
C MET A 123 -32.76 -2.62 -12.46
N LEU A 124 -32.49 -3.08 -13.70
CA LEU A 124 -31.13 -3.38 -14.15
C LEU A 124 -30.26 -2.13 -14.14
N PHE A 125 -30.78 -1.01 -14.65
CA PHE A 125 -30.10 0.27 -14.63
C PHE A 125 -29.77 0.70 -13.20
N LEU A 126 -30.75 0.62 -12.28
CA LEU A 126 -30.53 0.97 -10.88
C LEU A 126 -29.50 0.07 -10.20
N ILE A 127 -29.56 -1.25 -10.44
CA ILE A 127 -28.56 -2.20 -9.91
C ILE A 127 -27.17 -1.86 -10.45
N LEU A 128 -27.05 -1.59 -11.75
CA LEU A 128 -25.79 -1.22 -12.38
C LEU A 128 -25.25 0.10 -11.79
N THR A 129 -26.05 1.16 -11.75
CA THR A 129 -25.63 2.48 -11.25
C THR A 129 -25.24 2.45 -9.77
N VAL A 130 -26.05 1.79 -8.93
CA VAL A 130 -25.74 1.69 -7.49
C VAL A 130 -24.54 0.78 -7.27
N GLY A 131 -24.48 -0.36 -7.96
CA GLY A 131 -23.38 -1.31 -7.83
C GLY A 131 -22.05 -0.74 -8.29
N THR A 132 -22.01 -0.03 -9.43
CA THR A 132 -20.79 0.65 -9.89
C THR A 132 -20.39 1.80 -8.96
N GLY A 133 -21.36 2.55 -8.42
CA GLY A 133 -21.09 3.61 -7.45
C GLY A 133 -20.45 3.07 -6.17
N ILE A 134 -20.99 1.99 -5.60
CA ILE A 134 -20.41 1.32 -4.42
C ILE A 134 -19.03 0.77 -4.72
N PHE A 135 -18.86 0.07 -5.86
CA PHE A 135 -17.56 -0.49 -6.27
C PHE A 135 -16.51 0.61 -6.43
N SER A 136 -16.82 1.67 -7.18
CA SER A 136 -15.90 2.79 -7.41
C SER A 136 -15.51 3.47 -6.09
N THR A 137 -16.47 3.69 -5.20
CA THR A 137 -16.20 4.29 -3.88
C THR A 137 -15.32 3.39 -3.01
N SER A 138 -15.59 2.08 -2.99
CA SER A 138 -14.80 1.13 -2.20
C SER A 138 -13.39 0.97 -2.75
N ALA A 139 -13.25 0.79 -4.07
CA ALA A 139 -11.97 0.66 -4.73
C ALA A 139 -11.13 1.94 -4.58
N GLY A 140 -11.75 3.10 -4.78
CA GLY A 140 -11.10 4.39 -4.59
C GLY A 140 -10.58 4.60 -3.17
N ARG A 141 -11.38 4.23 -2.14
CA ARG A 141 -10.91 4.29 -0.74
C ARG A 141 -9.72 3.38 -0.49
N THR A 142 -9.83 2.09 -0.85
CA THR A 142 -8.74 1.13 -0.61
C THR A 142 -7.46 1.50 -1.35
N LEU A 143 -7.56 2.02 -2.58
CA LEU A 143 -6.41 2.49 -3.34
C LEU A 143 -5.79 3.72 -2.67
N ASN A 144 -6.61 4.69 -2.26
CA ASN A 144 -6.14 5.88 -1.56
C ASN A 144 -5.42 5.53 -0.25
N ASP A 145 -6.01 4.67 0.58
CA ASP A 145 -5.43 4.24 1.86
C ASP A 145 -4.09 3.50 1.63
N ASN A 146 -4.02 2.61 0.63
CA ASN A 146 -2.78 1.91 0.29
C ASN A 146 -1.69 2.87 -0.20
N MET A 147 -2.04 3.87 -1.02
CA MET A 147 -1.07 4.87 -1.50
C MET A 147 -0.54 5.73 -0.36
N GLU A 148 -1.40 6.12 0.58
CA GLU A 148 -0.98 6.85 1.79
C GLU A 148 -0.05 6.00 2.65
N GLU A 149 -0.42 4.76 2.93
CA GLU A 149 0.43 3.83 3.67
C GLU A 149 1.78 3.57 2.95
N GLN A 150 1.81 3.55 1.62
CA GLN A 150 3.04 3.40 0.86
C GLN A 150 3.96 4.62 1.02
N ILE A 151 3.41 5.84 0.99
CA ILE A 151 4.18 7.08 1.21
C ILE A 151 4.73 7.10 2.65
N TRP A 152 3.89 6.77 3.65
CA TRP A 152 4.33 6.62 5.03
C TRP A 152 5.45 5.58 5.19
N TYR A 153 5.32 4.42 4.54
CA TYR A 153 6.32 3.37 4.60
C TYR A 153 7.64 3.78 3.95
N GLN A 154 7.58 4.49 2.82
CA GLN A 154 8.75 4.93 2.05
C GLN A 154 9.55 6.01 2.79
N ASN A 155 8.87 6.90 3.52
CA ASN A 155 9.51 7.98 4.25
C ASN A 155 9.89 7.60 5.68
N GLY A 156 9.07 6.79 6.36
CA GLY A 156 9.33 6.28 7.70
C GLY A 156 9.02 7.24 8.86
N SER A 157 8.83 8.54 8.63
CA SER A 157 8.46 9.55 9.65
C SER A 157 7.58 10.64 9.03
N GLU A 158 6.99 11.52 9.86
CA GLU A 158 6.25 12.68 9.35
C GLU A 158 7.15 13.63 8.54
N ILE A 159 8.31 14.01 9.10
CA ILE A 159 9.29 14.88 8.45
C ILE A 159 10.67 14.24 8.53
N ILE A 160 11.41 14.26 7.42
CA ILE A 160 12.81 13.83 7.34
C ILE A 160 13.66 15.05 6.97
N LEU A 161 14.63 15.36 7.82
CA LEU A 161 15.50 16.52 7.68
C LEU A 161 16.94 16.08 7.40
N SER A 162 17.49 16.53 6.27
CA SER A 162 18.90 16.34 5.97
C SER A 162 19.63 17.65 6.26
N GLN A 163 20.36 17.69 7.37
CA GLN A 163 21.13 18.87 7.78
C GLN A 163 22.45 18.96 7.00
N HIS A 164 22.95 20.18 6.79
CA HIS A 164 24.30 20.40 6.28
C HIS A 164 25.35 20.13 7.38
N TRP A 165 26.29 19.23 7.09
CA TRP A 165 27.42 18.91 7.97
C TRP A 165 28.68 19.58 7.45
N THR A 166 29.49 20.10 8.36
CA THR A 166 30.80 20.65 8.02
C THR A 166 31.84 19.53 8.00
N VAL A 167 32.85 19.72 7.16
CA VAL A 167 34.01 18.83 7.08
C VAL A 167 35.15 19.46 7.87
N ASP A 168 35.91 18.64 8.60
CA ASP A 168 37.12 19.11 9.28
C ASP A 168 38.12 19.63 8.23
N PRO A 169 38.52 20.92 8.28
CA PRO A 169 39.48 21.50 7.34
C PRO A 169 40.80 20.74 7.26
N ALA A 170 41.22 20.04 8.32
CA ALA A 170 42.42 19.22 8.31
C ALA A 170 42.28 18.00 7.37
N SER A 171 41.07 17.49 7.20
CA SER A 171 40.77 16.34 6.32
C SER A 171 40.62 16.69 4.83
N LEU A 172 40.70 17.97 4.48
CA LEU A 172 40.63 18.46 3.10
C LEU A 172 42.02 18.68 2.46
N GLN A 173 43.10 18.42 3.19
CA GLN A 173 44.47 18.54 2.67
C GLN A 173 44.80 17.35 1.76
N GLU A 174 45.63 17.56 0.73
CA GLU A 174 45.93 16.53 -0.31
C GLU A 174 46.53 15.22 0.24
N GLU A 175 47.04 15.24 1.48
CA GLU A 175 47.63 14.08 2.18
C GLU A 175 46.62 13.32 3.07
N ALA A 176 45.37 13.79 3.18
CA ALA A 176 44.35 13.14 3.98
C ALA A 176 43.73 11.94 3.23
N GLU A 177 43.83 10.75 3.82
CA GLU A 177 43.25 9.52 3.26
C GLU A 177 41.71 9.49 3.34
N LYS A 178 41.09 10.28 4.22
CA LYS A 178 39.64 10.26 4.48
C LYS A 178 39.09 11.63 4.87
N VAL A 179 37.92 11.96 4.33
CA VAL A 179 37.10 13.13 4.71
C VAL A 179 36.48 12.87 6.08
N ILE A 180 36.70 13.78 7.03
CA ILE A 180 36.16 13.68 8.39
C ILE A 180 35.02 14.69 8.53
N TYR A 181 33.82 14.19 8.86
CA TYR A 181 32.66 15.03 9.12
C TYR A 181 32.61 15.45 10.60
N ILE A 182 32.15 16.68 10.84
CA ILE A 182 31.89 17.20 12.18
C ILE A 182 30.38 17.18 12.39
N GLU A 183 29.93 16.41 13.39
CA GLU A 183 28.53 16.30 13.77
C GLU A 183 27.99 17.62 14.33
N PRO A 184 26.93 18.19 13.73
CA PRO A 184 26.22 19.32 14.30
C PRO A 184 25.58 18.92 15.65
N PRO A 185 25.46 19.86 16.61
CA PRO A 185 24.93 19.54 17.93
C PRO A 185 23.44 19.14 17.85
N TYR A 186 23.15 17.85 18.03
CA TYR A 186 21.78 17.33 17.99
C TYR A 186 20.84 18.00 19.01
N SER A 187 21.35 18.43 20.16
CA SER A 187 20.58 19.18 21.19
C SER A 187 19.96 20.49 20.69
N ALA A 188 20.30 20.95 19.48
CA ALA A 188 19.61 22.08 18.86
C ALA A 188 18.14 21.75 18.54
N TYR A 189 17.82 20.49 18.23
CA TYR A 189 16.45 20.05 17.98
C TYR A 189 15.57 20.08 19.24
N ASP A 190 16.14 19.84 20.43
CA ASP A 190 15.42 19.91 21.71
C ASP A 190 14.88 21.33 22.04
N LYS A 191 15.44 22.36 21.39
CA LYS A 191 15.05 23.77 21.60
C LYS A 191 13.90 24.21 20.71
N ILE A 192 13.50 23.38 19.76
CA ILE A 192 12.47 23.71 18.78
C ILE A 192 11.11 23.36 19.38
N ASN A 193 10.23 24.35 19.47
CA ASN A 193 8.89 24.12 19.98
C ASN A 193 8.03 23.40 18.92
N GLY A 194 7.20 22.46 19.37
CA GLY A 194 6.27 21.71 18.53
C GLY A 194 6.82 20.40 17.96
N ILE A 195 8.01 19.95 18.38
CA ILE A 195 8.49 18.58 18.13
C ILE A 195 7.95 17.67 19.23
N GLU A 196 7.20 16.64 18.84
CA GLU A 196 6.77 15.59 19.77
C GLU A 196 7.91 14.57 20.01
N SER A 197 8.55 14.14 18.92
CA SER A 197 9.68 13.23 18.97
C SER A 197 10.61 13.44 17.78
N SER A 198 11.89 13.11 17.97
CA SER A 198 12.88 13.12 16.90
C SER A 198 13.82 11.93 17.04
N ALA A 199 14.44 11.54 15.92
CA ALA A 199 15.38 10.43 15.87
C ALA A 199 16.49 10.66 14.87
N ARG A 200 17.71 10.25 15.24
CA ARG A 200 18.85 10.21 14.33
C ARG A 200 18.84 8.89 13.57
N VAL A 201 18.80 8.98 12.25
CA VAL A 201 18.72 7.83 11.35
C VAL A 201 19.78 7.96 10.28
N PHE A 202 20.81 7.13 10.40
CA PHE A 202 21.81 6.96 9.35
C PHE A 202 21.31 5.92 8.35
N SER A 203 21.40 6.22 7.06
CA SER A 203 21.10 5.26 5.99
C SER A 203 22.20 5.32 4.94
N LYS A 204 22.80 4.18 4.64
CA LYS A 204 23.82 4.05 3.60
C LYS A 204 23.51 2.85 2.71
N GLU A 205 23.36 3.11 1.42
CA GLU A 205 23.18 2.07 0.42
C GLU A 205 24.51 1.40 0.06
N GLU A 206 24.43 0.19 -0.49
CA GLU A 206 25.57 -0.56 -1.04
C GLU A 206 26.72 -0.85 -0.05
N VAL A 207 26.43 -0.95 1.26
CA VAL A 207 27.42 -1.37 2.26
C VAL A 207 27.80 -2.82 2.04
N SER A 208 29.11 -3.10 2.03
CA SER A 208 29.60 -4.47 1.89
C SER A 208 29.45 -5.20 3.21
N PHE A 209 28.94 -6.43 3.15
CA PHE A 209 28.88 -7.30 4.30
C PHE A 209 29.62 -8.60 4.03
N TRP A 210 30.14 -9.22 5.09
CA TRP A 210 30.83 -10.51 5.06
C TRP A 210 30.30 -11.41 6.17
N THR A 211 30.09 -12.67 5.83
CA THR A 211 29.64 -13.73 6.73
C THR A 211 30.47 -14.99 6.47
N GLU A 212 30.31 -16.03 7.29
CA GLU A 212 30.98 -17.32 7.04
C GLU A 212 30.52 -17.97 5.72
N GLU A 213 29.25 -17.81 5.36
CA GLU A 213 28.62 -18.44 4.20
C GLU A 213 28.77 -17.63 2.89
N GLY A 214 29.09 -16.34 2.98
CA GLY A 214 29.28 -15.49 1.81
C GLY A 214 29.34 -14.00 2.11
N ASN A 215 29.38 -13.20 1.04
CA ASN A 215 29.46 -11.75 1.09
C ASN A 215 28.52 -11.12 0.06
N GLY A 216 28.22 -9.83 0.24
CA GLY A 216 27.34 -9.10 -0.67
C GLY A 216 27.23 -7.63 -0.31
N LYS A 217 26.22 -6.97 -0.87
CA LYS A 217 25.86 -5.58 -0.57
C LYS A 217 24.51 -5.52 0.14
N ALA A 218 24.37 -4.60 1.09
CA ALA A 218 23.14 -4.34 1.82
C ALA A 218 22.97 -2.84 2.09
N GLN A 219 21.74 -2.42 2.33
CA GLN A 219 21.44 -1.17 2.99
C GLN A 219 21.82 -1.29 4.47
N LEU A 220 22.64 -0.36 4.98
CA LEU A 220 22.94 -0.25 6.40
C LEU A 220 22.15 0.92 6.99
N MET A 221 21.38 0.64 8.04
CA MET A 221 20.68 1.65 8.81
C MET A 221 21.22 1.71 10.23
N GLY A 222 21.64 2.90 10.67
CA GLY A 222 22.05 3.17 12.05
C GLY A 222 20.98 3.95 12.78
N ILE A 223 20.47 3.40 13.89
CA ILE A 223 19.40 4.02 14.67
C ILE A 223 19.73 4.09 16.15
N VAL A 224 19.04 4.99 16.86
CA VAL A 224 18.91 4.97 18.32
C VAL A 224 17.54 4.38 18.65
N THR A 225 17.48 3.23 19.32
CA THR A 225 16.25 2.43 19.45
C THR A 225 15.08 3.14 20.10
N ASP A 226 15.33 3.89 21.18
CA ASP A 226 14.35 4.74 21.86
C ASP A 226 13.76 5.77 20.89
N GLU A 227 14.65 6.61 20.35
CA GLU A 227 14.31 7.76 19.54
C GLU A 227 13.55 7.30 18.29
N PHE A 228 14.09 6.27 17.63
CA PHE A 228 13.53 5.67 16.44
C PHE A 228 12.19 5.01 16.71
N GLY A 229 12.02 4.31 17.85
CA GLY A 229 10.74 3.69 18.19
C GLY A 229 9.61 4.71 18.39
N LYS A 230 9.91 5.87 18.97
CA LYS A 230 8.91 6.94 19.16
C LYS A 230 8.59 7.68 17.87
N THR A 231 9.57 7.81 16.98
CA THR A 231 9.47 8.69 15.82
C THR A 231 9.10 7.96 14.53
N SER A 232 9.56 6.72 14.35
CA SER A 232 9.31 5.98 13.11
C SER A 232 7.88 5.44 13.01
N TRP A 233 7.38 5.41 11.78
CA TRP A 233 6.12 4.80 11.43
C TRP A 233 6.35 3.39 10.88
N MET A 234 5.61 2.41 11.44
CA MET A 234 5.61 1.04 10.96
C MET A 234 4.19 0.48 10.93
N LYS A 235 3.79 -0.06 9.79
CA LYS A 235 2.45 -0.63 9.64
C LYS A 235 2.28 -1.90 10.47
N ASN A 236 1.18 -1.95 11.23
CA ASN A 236 0.78 -3.15 11.96
C ASN A 236 0.50 -4.31 11.01
N ARG A 237 0.92 -5.52 11.40
CA ARG A 237 0.77 -6.81 10.67
C ARG A 237 1.75 -7.06 9.52
N LEU A 238 2.74 -6.19 9.31
CA LEU A 238 3.87 -6.51 8.42
C LEU A 238 4.90 -7.43 9.08
N LEU A 239 4.94 -7.46 10.41
CA LEU A 239 5.90 -8.21 11.20
C LEU A 239 5.22 -9.37 11.97
N PRO A 240 5.92 -10.50 12.19
CA PRO A 240 5.46 -11.59 13.06
C PRO A 240 5.24 -11.15 14.52
N TYR A 241 6.14 -10.28 15.01
CA TYR A 241 6.10 -9.71 16.36
C TYR A 241 5.85 -8.21 16.30
N HIS A 242 5.51 -7.60 17.43
CA HIS A 242 5.34 -6.15 17.47
C HIS A 242 6.66 -5.45 17.16
N PHE A 243 6.63 -4.35 16.40
CA PHE A 243 7.81 -3.59 16.00
C PHE A 243 8.76 -3.26 17.17
N TYR A 244 8.19 -2.81 18.29
CA TYR A 244 8.93 -2.52 19.52
C TYR A 244 9.66 -3.72 20.14
N GLU A 245 9.22 -4.96 19.92
CA GLU A 245 9.93 -6.13 20.45
C GLU A 245 11.30 -6.29 19.79
N TYR A 246 11.39 -6.03 18.48
CA TYR A 246 12.68 -6.04 17.77
C TYR A 246 13.63 -4.96 18.28
N LEU A 247 13.11 -3.74 18.48
CA LEU A 247 13.92 -2.63 19.01
C LEU A 247 14.39 -2.90 20.44
N ASN A 248 13.54 -3.49 21.28
CA ASN A 248 13.88 -3.83 22.67
C ASN A 248 14.96 -4.91 22.75
N VAL A 249 14.89 -5.93 21.89
CA VAL A 249 15.91 -6.99 21.83
C VAL A 249 17.25 -6.41 21.37
N MET A 250 17.23 -5.56 20.33
CA MET A 250 18.45 -4.90 19.86
C MET A 250 19.04 -3.95 20.90
N ALA A 251 18.19 -3.27 21.69
CA ALA A 251 18.63 -2.33 22.72
C ALA A 251 19.47 -2.95 23.85
N ALA A 252 19.45 -4.29 24.02
CA ALA A 252 20.19 -4.97 25.07
C ALA A 252 21.71 -5.07 24.82
N ASP A 253 22.15 -4.99 23.56
CA ASP A 253 23.55 -5.13 23.16
C ASP A 253 23.90 -4.10 22.07
N PRO A 254 24.91 -3.23 22.28
CA PRO A 254 25.35 -2.25 21.29
C PRO A 254 25.81 -2.85 19.95
N TYR A 255 26.22 -4.12 19.93
CA TYR A 255 26.64 -4.82 18.69
C TYR A 255 25.52 -5.69 18.10
N ALA A 256 24.31 -5.65 18.68
CA ALA A 256 23.16 -6.32 18.11
C ALA A 256 22.72 -5.66 16.81
N VAL A 257 22.37 -6.49 15.83
CA VAL A 257 21.76 -6.06 14.58
C VAL A 257 20.50 -6.84 14.24
N LEU A 258 19.60 -6.18 13.52
CA LEU A 258 18.50 -6.81 12.81
C LEU A 258 18.87 -6.94 11.34
N ILE A 259 18.60 -8.10 10.73
CA ILE A 259 18.85 -8.32 9.30
C ILE A 259 17.56 -8.60 8.55
N SER A 260 17.54 -8.36 7.24
CA SER A 260 16.38 -8.70 6.42
C SER A 260 16.19 -10.21 6.28
N GLU A 261 14.93 -10.64 6.13
CA GLU A 261 14.59 -12.04 5.81
C GLU A 261 15.22 -12.50 4.49
N THR A 262 15.39 -11.59 3.51
CA THR A 262 16.10 -11.85 2.25
C THR A 262 17.57 -12.22 2.47
N MET A 263 18.26 -11.50 3.36
CA MET A 263 19.65 -11.79 3.71
C MET A 263 19.75 -13.14 4.43
N ALA A 264 18.90 -13.34 5.44
CA ALA A 264 18.88 -14.56 6.25
C ALA A 264 18.60 -15.82 5.39
N GLY A 265 17.59 -15.75 4.51
CA GLY A 265 17.21 -16.89 3.66
C GLY A 265 18.26 -17.24 2.60
N LYS A 266 18.94 -16.25 2.01
CA LYS A 266 19.94 -16.49 0.96
C LYS A 266 21.26 -17.02 1.49
N LEU A 267 21.67 -16.56 2.67
CA LEU A 267 22.95 -16.91 3.29
C LEU A 267 22.80 -17.89 4.46
N ASN A 268 21.59 -18.40 4.70
CA ASN A 268 21.26 -19.31 5.79
C ASN A 268 21.69 -18.80 7.18
N ILE A 269 21.63 -17.48 7.39
CA ILE A 269 22.02 -16.83 8.64
C ILE A 269 20.91 -16.97 9.67
N SER A 270 21.28 -17.32 10.90
CA SER A 270 20.40 -17.47 12.05
C SER A 270 20.70 -16.43 13.14
N THR A 271 19.79 -16.28 14.10
CA THR A 271 20.05 -15.43 15.27
C THR A 271 21.18 -16.01 16.12
N GLY A 272 22.14 -15.17 16.46
CA GLY A 272 23.39 -15.53 17.16
C GLY A 272 24.62 -15.52 16.27
N ASP A 273 24.45 -15.53 14.94
CA ASP A 273 25.56 -15.52 14.00
C ASP A 273 26.22 -14.14 13.96
N LYS A 274 27.49 -14.12 13.55
CA LYS A 274 28.25 -12.90 13.35
C LYS A 274 28.24 -12.47 11.90
N ILE A 275 28.08 -11.18 11.69
CA ILE A 275 28.23 -10.53 10.39
C ILE A 275 29.23 -9.40 10.52
N GLU A 276 30.02 -9.17 9.49
CA GLU A 276 30.87 -8.00 9.38
C GLU A 276 30.27 -7.05 8.35
N ALA A 277 30.28 -5.75 8.63
CA ALA A 277 29.83 -4.71 7.70
C ALA A 277 30.88 -3.61 7.57
N GLY A 278 30.94 -2.98 6.40
CA GLY A 278 31.86 -1.89 6.11
C GLY A 278 31.81 -1.43 4.66
N TRP A 279 32.42 -0.28 4.37
CA TRP A 279 32.56 0.27 3.03
C TRP A 279 34.00 0.68 2.74
N ALA A 280 34.26 1.13 1.52
CA ALA A 280 35.60 1.59 1.12
C ALA A 280 36.11 2.68 2.07
N GLY A 281 37.33 2.52 2.60
CA GLY A 281 37.92 3.46 3.56
C GLY A 281 37.48 3.27 5.01
N THR A 282 36.88 2.11 5.34
CA THR A 282 36.53 1.73 6.72
C THR A 282 37.09 0.36 7.06
N GLU A 283 37.36 0.13 8.34
CA GLU A 283 37.59 -1.22 8.85
C GLU A 283 36.28 -2.02 8.84
N ARG A 284 36.37 -3.33 9.10
CA ARG A 284 35.18 -4.17 9.18
C ARG A 284 34.65 -4.17 10.62
N LEU A 285 33.39 -3.78 10.78
CA LEU A 285 32.71 -3.81 12.06
C LEU A 285 32.01 -5.17 12.23
N SER A 286 32.42 -5.94 13.24
CA SER A 286 31.79 -7.20 13.61
C SER A 286 30.55 -6.96 14.47
N LEU A 287 29.43 -7.54 14.05
CA LEU A 287 28.09 -7.36 14.61
C LEU A 287 27.45 -8.73 14.82
N THR A 288 26.51 -8.83 15.75
CA THR A 288 25.83 -10.09 16.07
C THR A 288 24.35 -10.01 15.72
N VAL A 289 23.82 -11.01 15.03
CA VAL A 289 22.42 -11.02 14.57
C VAL A 289 21.50 -11.38 15.72
N TYR A 290 20.64 -10.44 16.12
CA TYR A 290 19.67 -10.64 17.20
C TYR A 290 18.24 -10.84 16.70
N GLY A 291 17.95 -10.42 15.47
CA GLY A 291 16.63 -10.58 14.89
C GLY A 291 16.64 -10.55 13.37
N ILE A 292 15.62 -11.19 12.79
CA ILE A 292 15.39 -11.23 11.35
C ILE A 292 14.03 -10.57 11.11
N VAL A 293 13.98 -9.60 10.20
CA VAL A 293 12.78 -8.82 9.90
C VAL A 293 12.39 -8.93 8.42
N PRO A 294 11.12 -9.21 8.10
CA PRO A 294 10.66 -9.23 6.70
C PRO A 294 10.53 -7.81 6.11
N TYR A 295 10.23 -6.83 6.96
CA TYR A 295 9.97 -5.44 6.61
C TYR A 295 10.57 -4.53 7.68
N PHE A 296 10.93 -3.30 7.32
CA PHE A 296 11.43 -2.29 8.25
C PHE A 296 11.11 -0.92 7.65
N PRO A 297 10.90 0.15 8.45
CA PRO A 297 10.68 1.49 7.89
C PRO A 297 11.70 1.81 6.80
N THR A 298 11.21 2.34 5.67
CA THR A 298 11.95 2.66 4.44
C THR A 298 12.62 1.50 3.68
N PHE A 299 12.54 0.25 4.17
CA PHE A 299 13.12 -0.91 3.49
C PHE A 299 12.05 -1.78 2.81
N ASN A 300 12.15 -1.98 1.50
CA ASN A 300 11.25 -2.88 0.77
C ASN A 300 12.02 -4.10 0.21
N PRO A 301 11.74 -5.33 0.66
CA PRO A 301 12.47 -6.51 0.18
C PRO A 301 12.23 -6.83 -1.30
N LYS A 302 11.21 -6.24 -1.93
CA LYS A 302 10.85 -6.49 -3.33
C LYS A 302 11.31 -5.40 -4.31
N PHE A 303 11.75 -4.25 -3.82
CA PHE A 303 12.09 -3.08 -4.64
C PHE A 303 13.34 -2.39 -4.14
N THR A 304 14.23 -2.02 -5.06
CA THR A 304 15.40 -1.19 -4.77
C THR A 304 15.32 0.05 -5.65
N ASP A 305 15.12 1.23 -5.07
CA ASP A 305 15.21 2.55 -5.74
C ASP A 305 14.58 2.65 -7.15
N GLY A 306 13.31 2.25 -7.29
CA GLY A 306 12.57 2.41 -8.54
C GLY A 306 13.15 1.67 -9.76
N LYS A 307 14.11 0.77 -9.53
CA LYS A 307 14.68 -0.15 -10.52
C LYS A 307 14.27 -1.57 -10.14
N GLU A 308 14.05 -2.38 -11.17
CA GLU A 308 13.69 -3.79 -11.01
C GLU A 308 14.72 -4.51 -10.14
N ALA A 309 14.21 -5.48 -9.38
CA ALA A 309 14.96 -6.34 -8.47
C ALA A 309 16.05 -7.13 -9.21
N SER A 310 17.19 -6.48 -9.45
CA SER A 310 18.38 -7.13 -10.01
C SER A 310 19.19 -7.84 -8.93
N GLU A 311 19.01 -7.49 -7.66
CA GLU A 311 19.57 -8.18 -6.49
C GLU A 311 18.53 -8.15 -5.38
N GLU A 312 18.31 -9.28 -4.68
CA GLU A 312 17.42 -9.33 -3.51
C GLU A 312 17.89 -8.28 -2.50
N SER A 313 17.11 -7.21 -2.31
CA SER A 313 17.47 -6.11 -1.42
C SER A 313 17.71 -6.65 -0.02
N MET A 314 18.83 -6.27 0.60
CA MET A 314 19.23 -6.73 1.92
C MET A 314 19.36 -5.55 2.86
N LEU A 315 19.01 -5.77 4.13
CA LEU A 315 19.07 -4.75 5.18
C LEU A 315 19.90 -5.25 6.35
N ILE A 316 20.69 -4.35 6.92
CA ILE A 316 21.29 -4.46 8.24
C ILE A 316 20.87 -3.22 9.03
N VAL A 317 20.24 -3.41 10.19
CA VAL A 317 19.90 -2.33 11.13
C VAL A 317 20.72 -2.52 12.39
N GLY A 318 21.46 -1.49 12.80
CA GLY A 318 22.28 -1.52 14.00
C GLY A 318 22.20 -0.21 14.79
N HIS A 319 22.95 -0.18 15.90
CA HIS A 319 23.06 1.03 16.72
C HIS A 319 23.90 2.10 16.03
N LEU A 320 23.36 3.31 15.96
CA LEU A 320 24.02 4.46 15.32
C LEU A 320 25.41 4.71 15.90
N GLN A 321 25.52 4.76 17.23
CA GLN A 321 26.78 5.02 17.92
C GLN A 321 27.84 3.95 17.59
N THR A 322 27.46 2.66 17.64
CA THR A 322 28.37 1.55 17.33
C THR A 322 28.87 1.62 15.88
N ILE A 323 28.00 1.99 14.94
CA ILE A 323 28.36 2.17 13.54
C ILE A 323 29.34 3.34 13.38
N GLN A 324 29.06 4.48 14.01
CA GLN A 324 29.93 5.66 13.94
C GLN A 324 31.30 5.41 14.60
N ASP A 325 31.34 4.72 15.73
CA ASP A 325 32.58 4.38 16.44
C ASP A 325 33.44 3.37 15.66
N GLY A 326 32.80 2.42 14.95
CA GLY A 326 33.49 1.36 14.21
C GLY A 326 33.85 1.69 12.77
N LEU A 327 33.02 2.45 12.06
CA LEU A 327 33.14 2.72 10.61
C LEU A 327 33.42 4.20 10.31
N GLY A 328 33.26 5.06 11.31
CA GLY A 328 33.47 6.49 11.22
C GLY A 328 32.16 7.27 11.09
N VAL A 329 32.24 8.55 11.40
CA VAL A 329 31.11 9.48 11.40
C VAL A 329 30.79 9.91 9.97
N GLU A 330 29.54 9.68 9.55
CA GLU A 330 28.96 10.19 8.31
C GLU A 330 27.66 10.95 8.61
N PRO A 331 27.21 11.84 7.71
CA PRO A 331 25.95 12.55 7.87
C PRO A 331 24.76 11.60 7.98
N TYR A 332 23.87 11.89 8.92
CA TYR A 332 22.60 11.19 9.09
C TYR A 332 21.42 12.14 8.88
N ASP A 333 20.22 11.58 8.67
CA ASP A 333 18.97 12.32 8.65
C ASP A 333 18.38 12.41 10.06
N VAL A 334 17.66 13.50 10.33
CA VAL A 334 16.86 13.66 11.53
C VAL A 334 15.40 13.49 11.18
N TRP A 335 14.81 12.40 11.67
CA TRP A 335 13.39 12.13 11.57
C TRP A 335 12.67 12.89 12.68
N VAL A 336 11.52 13.47 12.36
CA VAL A 336 10.76 14.31 13.29
C VAL A 336 9.27 14.01 13.13
N ASN A 337 8.59 13.93 14.27
CA ASN A 337 7.14 14.02 14.36
C ASN A 337 6.79 15.30 15.13
N LEU A 338 5.82 16.04 14.61
CA LEU A 338 5.35 17.28 15.21
C LEU A 338 4.18 17.01 16.15
N GLU A 339 4.02 17.87 17.16
CA GLU A 339 2.83 17.85 18.02
C GLU A 339 1.55 18.12 17.21
N GLU A 340 0.43 17.53 17.63
CA GLU A 340 -0.86 17.73 16.97
C GLU A 340 -1.22 19.23 16.87
N GLY A 341 -1.41 19.72 15.63
CA GLY A 341 -1.75 21.11 15.35
C GLY A 341 -0.58 22.09 15.31
N ALA A 342 0.67 21.60 15.37
CA ALA A 342 1.86 22.42 15.20
C ALA A 342 1.87 23.15 13.84
N ASN A 343 2.39 24.39 13.84
CA ASN A 343 2.51 25.17 12.62
C ASN A 343 3.83 24.85 11.89
N LYS A 344 3.76 24.10 10.78
CA LYS A 344 4.94 23.71 9.98
C LYS A 344 5.79 24.89 9.51
N GLN A 345 5.18 26.01 9.12
CA GLN A 345 5.95 27.21 8.71
C GLN A 345 6.76 27.78 9.88
N SER A 346 6.16 27.85 11.06
CA SER A 346 6.85 28.27 12.28
C SER A 346 7.96 27.30 12.68
N PHE A 347 7.76 26.00 12.47
CA PHE A 347 8.77 24.97 12.68
C PHE A 347 9.99 25.18 11.77
N PHE A 348 9.79 25.35 10.46
CA PHE A 348 10.89 25.59 9.52
C PHE A 348 11.63 26.92 9.79
N ASN A 349 10.90 27.96 10.24
CA ASN A 349 11.53 29.21 10.63
C ASN A 349 12.42 29.04 11.87
N GLN A 350 11.97 28.29 12.89
CA GLN A 350 12.73 28.00 14.11
C GLN A 350 14.01 27.19 13.83
N LEU A 351 13.99 26.29 12.84
CA LEU A 351 15.21 25.58 12.40
C LEU A 351 16.27 26.58 11.93
N THR A 352 15.87 27.57 11.12
CA THR A 352 16.78 28.59 10.61
C THR A 352 17.29 29.51 11.72
N GLU A 353 16.43 29.91 12.67
CA GLU A 353 16.81 30.71 13.84
C GLU A 353 17.77 29.97 14.78
N SER A 354 17.72 28.64 14.80
CA SER A 354 18.58 27.77 15.59
C SER A 354 19.88 27.38 14.88
N ASP A 355 20.22 28.05 13.77
CA ASP A 355 21.42 27.77 12.95
C ASP A 355 21.43 26.35 12.33
N ILE A 356 20.25 25.75 12.15
CA ILE A 356 20.09 24.45 11.49
C ILE A 356 19.82 24.70 10.01
N HIS A 357 20.87 24.58 9.21
CA HIS A 357 20.79 24.70 7.75
C HIS A 357 20.49 23.35 7.11
N LEU A 358 19.35 23.25 6.43
CA LEU A 358 18.93 22.04 5.72
C LEU A 358 19.51 22.00 4.31
N VAL A 359 20.01 20.84 3.90
CA VAL A 359 20.32 20.51 2.49
C VAL A 359 19.04 20.14 1.75
N SER A 360 18.19 19.34 2.40
CA SER A 360 16.92 18.89 1.88
C SER A 360 15.98 18.48 3.03
N TYR A 361 14.69 18.39 2.73
CA TYR A 361 13.73 17.76 3.62
C TYR A 361 12.65 17.01 2.82
N LYS A 362 11.98 16.07 3.48
CA LYS A 362 10.76 15.41 3.00
C LYS A 362 9.64 15.63 4.01
N ASP A 363 8.47 16.05 3.53
CA ASP A 363 7.24 16.15 4.32
C ASP A 363 6.25 15.11 3.79
N THR A 364 5.99 14.10 4.61
CA THR A 364 5.13 12.96 4.26
C THR A 364 3.68 13.38 4.04
N GLU A 365 3.17 14.31 4.86
CA GLU A 365 1.80 14.81 4.68
C GLU A 365 1.67 15.65 3.41
N ALA A 366 2.68 16.48 3.10
CA ALA A 366 2.70 17.25 1.87
C ALA A 366 2.68 16.33 0.64
N GLN A 367 3.46 15.25 0.65
CA GLN A 367 3.45 14.23 -0.41
C GLN A 367 2.11 13.50 -0.51
N ILE A 368 1.44 13.23 0.62
CA ILE A 368 0.08 12.66 0.61
C ILE A 368 -0.91 13.63 -0.03
N ILE A 369 -0.84 14.92 0.32
CA ILE A 369 -1.71 15.96 -0.26
C ILE A 369 -1.45 16.09 -1.76
N GLU A 370 -0.18 16.12 -2.18
CA GLU A 370 0.21 16.15 -3.59
C GLU A 370 -0.33 14.92 -4.33
N SER A 371 -0.14 13.72 -3.76
CA SER A 371 -0.63 12.49 -4.34
C SER A 371 -2.16 12.48 -4.45
N ARG A 372 -2.90 12.97 -3.45
CA ARG A 372 -4.37 13.12 -3.51
C ARG A 372 -4.84 14.07 -4.61
N ASN A 373 -4.03 15.07 -4.95
CA ASN A 373 -4.32 16.05 -6.00
C ASN A 373 -3.90 15.60 -7.40
N ASP A 374 -3.16 14.49 -7.53
CA ASP A 374 -2.75 13.95 -8.83
C ASP A 374 -3.95 13.32 -9.58
N PRO A 375 -4.33 13.86 -10.74
CA PRO A 375 -5.45 13.36 -11.53
C PRO A 375 -5.20 12.01 -12.22
N PHE A 376 -3.97 11.49 -12.20
CA PHE A 376 -3.58 10.24 -12.87
C PHE A 376 -3.34 9.06 -11.91
N ARG A 377 -3.78 9.16 -10.65
CA ARG A 377 -3.78 8.05 -9.69
C ARG A 377 -4.50 6.79 -10.20
#